data_AF-A0AAC8PXG7-F1
#
_entry.id   AF-A0AAC8PXG7-F1
#
_cell.length_a   1.000
_cell.length_b   1.000
_cell.length_c   1.000
_cell.angle_alpha   90.00
_cell.angle_beta   90.00
_cell.angle_gamma   90.00
#
_symmetry.space_group_name_H-M   'P 1'
#
loop_
_entity.id
_entity.type
_entity.pdbx_description
1 polymer ?
#
loop_
_entity_poly.entity_id
_entity_poly.type
_entity_poly.pdbx_seq_one_letter_code
_entity_poly.pdbx_strand_id
1 'polypeptide(L)'
;MNFKSCPIFCLPKGMEIEEFYEMIDWAYKNKDEKTVLILDEKDVRYYQDRGLWEIISNETGNWLFGIHEDDWIFDFDVMQNIIDSIFKNNFLIDDNISKILFILDYAIKNKKSVVFYL
;
A
#
# COMPACT_ATOMS: atom_id res chain seq x y z
N MET A 1 -15.71 12.49 14.91
CA MET A 1 -15.52 11.71 13.67
C MET A 1 -14.25 10.90 13.87
N ASN A 2 -14.35 9.57 13.91
CA ASN A 2 -13.15 8.73 13.84
C ASN A 2 -12.70 8.72 12.38
N PHE A 3 -11.57 9.36 12.08
CA PHE A 3 -10.96 9.24 10.77
C PHE A 3 -10.39 7.83 10.66
N LYS A 4 -10.85 7.08 9.65
CA LYS A 4 -10.28 5.75 9.36
C LYS A 4 -8.83 5.95 8.93
N SER A 5 -7.91 5.34 9.66
CA SER A 5 -6.50 5.29 9.28
C SER A 5 -6.30 4.09 8.37
N CYS A 6 -5.50 4.28 7.33
CA CYS A 6 -5.37 3.33 6.22
C CYS A 6 -3.88 2.98 6.03
N PRO A 7 -3.36 1.96 6.72
CA PRO A 7 -1.98 1.52 6.60
C PRO A 7 -1.72 0.85 5.24
N ILE A 8 -0.63 1.26 4.62
CA ILE A 8 0.06 0.55 3.54
C ILE A 8 1.43 0.15 4.09
N PHE A 9 1.75 -1.16 4.10
CA PHE A 9 2.99 -1.60 4.72
C PHE A 9 3.50 -2.96 4.23
N CYS A 10 4.76 -3.25 4.55
CA CYS A 10 5.29 -4.60 4.60
C CYS A 10 6.10 -4.82 5.88
N LEU A 11 6.23 -6.08 6.30
CA LEU A 11 7.07 -6.42 7.45
C LEU A 11 8.56 -6.23 7.11
N PRO A 12 9.39 -5.76 8.06
CA PRO A 12 10.83 -5.64 7.85
C PRO A 12 11.50 -6.98 7.54
N LYS A 13 12.67 -6.92 6.90
CA LYS A 13 13.52 -8.09 6.68
C LYS A 13 13.78 -8.84 8.00
N GLY A 14 13.55 -10.15 8.01
CA GLY A 14 13.75 -11.01 9.17
C GLY A 14 12.60 -11.01 10.19
N MET A 15 11.52 -10.25 9.94
CA MET A 15 10.30 -10.29 10.73
C MET A 15 9.20 -11.06 10.00
N GLU A 16 8.56 -11.97 10.71
CA GLU A 16 7.42 -12.76 10.23
C GLU A 16 6.34 -12.75 11.31
N ILE A 17 5.12 -12.46 10.90
CA ILE A 17 3.92 -12.48 11.73
C ILE A 17 2.91 -13.28 10.91
N GLU A 18 2.44 -14.40 11.46
CA GLU A 18 1.56 -15.33 10.74
C GLU A 18 0.10 -14.83 10.73
N GLU A 19 -0.32 -14.20 11.83
CA GLU A 19 -1.69 -13.72 12.01
C GLU A 19 -1.88 -12.35 11.36
N PHE A 20 -2.82 -12.27 10.41
CA PHE A 20 -3.06 -11.05 9.63
C PHE A 20 -3.42 -9.84 10.52
N TYR A 21 -4.30 -10.02 11.50
CA TYR A 21 -4.68 -8.94 12.42
C TYR A 21 -3.49 -8.44 13.25
N GLU A 22 -2.54 -9.32 13.60
CA GLU A 22 -1.32 -8.93 14.29
C GLU A 22 -0.38 -8.12 13.40
N MET A 23 -0.37 -8.37 12.08
CA MET A 23 0.35 -7.54 11.11
C MET A 23 -0.22 -6.12 11.05
N ILE A 24 -1.54 -5.99 11.03
CA ILE A 24 -2.24 -4.70 11.04
C ILE A 24 -1.93 -3.94 12.34
N ASP A 25 -2.07 -4.61 13.49
CA ASP A 25 -1.71 -4.06 14.79
C ASP A 25 -0.26 -3.61 14.86
N TRP A 26 0.65 -4.40 14.27
CA TRP A 26 2.06 -4.06 14.17
C TRP A 26 2.26 -2.79 13.36
N ALA A 27 1.59 -2.62 12.21
CA ALA A 27 1.70 -1.42 11.39
C ALA A 27 1.27 -0.17 12.15
N TYR A 28 0.14 -0.23 12.88
CA TYR A 28 -0.32 0.90 13.70
C TYR A 28 0.60 1.22 14.87
N LYS A 29 1.18 0.20 15.53
CA LYS A 29 2.14 0.39 16.63
C LYS A 29 3.49 0.94 16.14
N ASN A 30 3.82 0.74 14.87
CA ASN A 30 5.11 1.09 14.26
C ASN A 30 4.96 2.10 13.11
N LYS A 31 4.07 3.09 13.27
CA LYS A 31 3.78 4.11 12.24
C LYS A 31 4.99 4.88 11.70
N ASP A 32 6.06 4.99 12.49
CA ASP A 32 7.29 5.70 12.12
C ASP A 32 8.28 4.80 11.36
N GLU A 33 7.97 3.51 11.19
CA GLU A 33 8.81 2.60 10.45
C GLU A 33 8.88 2.93 8.96
N LYS A 34 10.05 2.69 8.38
CA LYS A 34 10.26 3.05 6.96
C LYS A 34 9.38 2.23 6.01
N THR A 35 8.92 1.06 6.42
CA THR A 35 8.06 0.16 5.64
C THR A 35 6.58 0.35 5.94
N VAL A 36 6.20 1.40 6.67
CA VAL A 36 4.81 1.73 7.01
C VAL A 36 4.47 3.13 6.49
N LEU A 37 3.29 3.26 5.90
CA LEU A 37 2.63 4.51 5.55
C LEU A 37 1.21 4.46 6.10
N ILE A 38 0.79 5.48 6.86
CA ILE A 38 -0.59 5.61 7.34
C ILE A 38 -1.24 6.76 6.58
N LEU A 39 -2.21 6.45 5.75
CA LEU A 39 -3.05 7.45 5.07
C LEU A 39 -4.28 7.75 5.92
N ASP A 40 -4.75 8.98 5.90
CA ASP A 40 -6.10 9.29 6.40
C ASP A 40 -7.15 9.15 5.27
N GLU A 41 -8.43 9.21 5.63
CA GLU A 41 -9.53 9.13 4.66
C GLU A 41 -9.47 10.24 3.59
N LYS A 42 -8.92 11.42 3.89
CA LYS A 42 -8.78 12.49 2.90
C LYS A 42 -7.69 12.17 1.90
N ASP A 43 -6.57 11.60 2.36
CA ASP A 43 -5.50 11.13 1.48
C ASP A 43 -6.04 10.05 0.52
N VAL A 44 -6.77 9.06 1.06
CA VAL A 44 -7.33 7.99 0.22
C VAL A 44 -8.31 8.55 -0.81
N ARG A 45 -9.20 9.47 -0.43
CA ARG A 45 -10.11 10.14 -1.38
C ARG A 45 -9.35 10.99 -2.41
N TYR A 46 -8.33 11.72 -1.98
CA TYR A 46 -7.49 12.53 -2.86
C TYR A 46 -6.81 11.68 -3.95
N TYR A 47 -6.29 10.51 -3.59
CA TYR A 47 -5.69 9.59 -4.56
C TYR A 47 -6.73 8.84 -5.41
N GLN A 48 -7.94 8.65 -4.90
CA GLN A 48 -9.08 8.13 -5.68
C GLN A 48 -9.43 9.10 -6.81
N ASP A 49 -9.60 10.38 -6.50
CA ASP A 49 -9.98 11.42 -7.47
C ASP A 49 -8.91 11.63 -8.55
N ARG A 50 -7.68 11.19 -8.28
CA ARG A 50 -6.55 11.24 -9.22
C ARG A 50 -6.34 9.94 -10.00
N GLY A 51 -7.09 8.88 -9.70
CA GLY A 51 -7.01 7.59 -10.39
C GLY A 51 -5.86 6.70 -9.93
N LEU A 52 -5.23 6.94 -8.76
CA LEU A 52 -4.18 6.05 -8.25
C LEU A 52 -4.72 4.63 -8.06
N TRP A 53 -5.85 4.51 -7.37
CA TRP A 53 -6.42 3.22 -7.05
C TRP A 53 -6.91 2.49 -8.29
N GLU A 54 -7.34 3.21 -9.32
CA GLU A 54 -7.67 2.63 -10.64
C GLU A 54 -6.42 2.05 -11.35
N ILE A 55 -5.29 2.77 -11.28
CA ILE A 55 -4.02 2.25 -11.82
C ILE A 55 -3.64 0.94 -11.11
N ILE A 56 -3.77 0.89 -9.78
CA ILE A 56 -3.43 -0.29 -8.98
C ILE A 56 -4.45 -1.42 -9.18
N SER A 57 -5.74 -1.10 -9.32
CA SER A 57 -6.81 -2.07 -9.57
C SER A 57 -6.58 -2.82 -10.89
N ASN A 58 -6.13 -2.10 -11.92
CA ASN A 58 -5.88 -2.68 -13.24
C ASN A 58 -4.76 -3.75 -13.22
N GLU A 59 -3.75 -3.59 -12.35
CA GLU A 59 -2.65 -4.56 -12.23
C GLU A 59 -2.99 -5.76 -11.34
N THR A 60 -3.93 -5.56 -10.41
CA THR A 60 -4.34 -6.60 -9.44
C THR A 60 -5.50 -7.45 -9.95
N GLY A 61 -6.17 -7.04 -11.03
CA GLY A 61 -7.36 -7.71 -11.58
C GLY A 61 -8.58 -7.63 -10.65
N ASN A 62 -8.47 -6.87 -9.56
CA ASN A 62 -9.47 -6.73 -8.53
C ASN A 62 -9.90 -5.25 -8.46
N TRP A 63 -10.99 -4.98 -7.76
CA TRP A 63 -11.65 -3.68 -7.70
C TRP A 63 -11.14 -2.81 -6.53
N LEU A 64 -9.92 -2.26 -6.61
CA LEU A 64 -9.49 -1.22 -5.66
C LEU A 64 -10.24 0.10 -5.94
N PHE A 65 -11.45 0.25 -5.41
CA PHE A 65 -12.26 1.49 -5.51
C PHE A 65 -12.16 2.40 -4.28
N GLY A 66 -10.99 2.40 -3.61
CA GLY A 66 -10.74 3.28 -2.47
C GLY A 66 -11.28 2.71 -1.15
N ILE A 67 -11.69 3.61 -0.25
CA ILE A 67 -12.07 3.29 1.14
C ILE A 67 -13.17 2.24 1.13
N HIS A 68 -12.97 1.14 1.88
CA HIS A 68 -13.95 0.10 2.21
C HIS A 68 -13.95 -1.22 1.40
N GLU A 69 -12.93 -1.56 0.61
CA GLU A 69 -12.80 -2.93 0.08
C GLU A 69 -11.54 -3.65 0.55
N ASP A 70 -11.77 -4.77 1.25
CA ASP A 70 -10.93 -5.94 1.52
C ASP A 70 -9.43 -5.77 1.82
N ASP A 71 -8.83 -6.81 2.39
CA ASP A 71 -7.41 -6.86 2.72
C ASP A 71 -6.60 -7.31 1.51
N TRP A 72 -5.66 -6.48 1.05
CA TRP A 72 -4.93 -6.76 -0.20
C TRP A 72 -3.51 -7.21 0.09
N ILE A 73 -3.16 -8.41 -0.36
CA ILE A 73 -1.82 -8.96 -0.27
C ILE A 73 -1.29 -9.17 -1.69
N PHE A 74 -0.22 -8.43 -2.04
CA PHE A 74 0.36 -8.49 -3.38
C PHE A 74 1.51 -9.50 -3.48
N ASP A 75 1.60 -10.18 -4.62
CA ASP A 75 2.79 -10.92 -5.03
C ASP A 75 3.83 -10.00 -5.70
N PHE A 76 5.03 -10.52 -5.96
CA PHE A 76 6.15 -9.73 -6.48
C PHE A 76 5.92 -9.20 -7.89
N ASP A 77 5.24 -9.95 -8.74
CA ASP A 77 4.99 -9.56 -10.13
C ASP A 77 3.97 -8.43 -10.18
N VAL A 78 2.89 -8.54 -9.39
CA VAL A 78 1.89 -7.48 -9.23
C VAL A 78 2.52 -6.22 -8.65
N MET A 79 3.38 -6.33 -7.63
CA MET A 79 4.09 -5.17 -7.08
C MET A 79 4.95 -4.45 -8.14
N GLN A 80 5.67 -5.20 -8.97
CA GLN A 80 6.48 -4.61 -10.04
C GLN A 80 5.60 -3.95 -11.10
N ASN A 81 4.50 -4.59 -11.50
CA ASN A 81 3.55 -4.01 -12.46
C ASN A 81 2.92 -2.71 -11.93
N ILE A 82 2.59 -2.64 -10.64
CA ILE A 82 2.09 -1.41 -10.01
C ILE A 82 3.12 -0.27 -10.12
N ILE A 83 4.39 -0.55 -9.80
CA ILE A 83 5.48 0.43 -9.92
C ILE A 83 5.56 0.95 -11.36
N ASP A 84 5.62 0.03 -12.32
CA ASP A 84 5.75 0.36 -13.73
C ASP A 84 4.54 1.16 -14.25
N SER A 85 3.33 0.79 -13.83
CA SER A 85 2.10 1.47 -14.23
C SER A 85 1.95 2.86 -13.65
N ILE A 86 2.42 3.12 -12.43
CA ILE A 86 2.48 4.48 -11.86
C ILE A 86 3.38 5.38 -12.74
N PHE A 87 4.56 4.90 -13.14
CA PHE A 87 5.47 5.65 -14.01
C PHE A 87 4.93 5.79 -15.44
N LYS A 88 4.36 4.72 -16.02
CA LYS A 88 3.81 4.72 -17.38
C LYS A 88 2.63 5.68 -17.54
N ASN A 89 1.80 5.82 -16.50
CA ASN A 89 0.68 6.75 -16.48
C ASN A 89 1.10 8.20 -16.15
N ASN A 90 2.40 8.48 -15.96
CA ASN A 90 2.93 9.79 -15.55
C ASN A 90 2.21 10.34 -14.30
N PHE A 91 1.89 9.46 -13.34
CA PHE A 91 1.20 9.86 -12.12
C PHE A 91 2.08 10.86 -11.34
N LEU A 92 1.46 11.87 -10.72
CA LEU A 92 2.21 12.85 -9.94
C LEU A 92 2.79 12.18 -8.70
N ILE A 93 4.12 12.18 -8.58
CA ILE A 93 4.83 11.59 -7.45
C ILE A 93 5.01 12.64 -6.36
N ASP A 94 4.25 12.50 -5.27
CA ASP A 94 4.44 13.23 -4.01
C ASP A 94 5.11 12.33 -2.95
N ASP A 95 5.17 12.80 -1.71
CA ASP A 95 5.83 12.07 -0.61
C ASP A 95 5.15 10.72 -0.30
N ASN A 96 3.81 10.66 -0.34
CA ASN A 96 3.07 9.43 -0.08
C ASN A 96 3.23 8.43 -1.23
N ILE A 97 3.16 8.89 -2.48
CA ILE A 97 3.41 8.02 -3.65
C ILE A 97 4.85 7.52 -3.63
N SER A 98 5.82 8.38 -3.34
CA SER A 98 7.23 7.98 -3.18
C SER A 98 7.38 6.91 -2.10
N LYS A 99 6.63 7.04 -1.00
CA LYS A 99 6.62 6.07 0.09
C LYS A 99 5.97 4.74 -0.31
N ILE A 100 4.87 4.75 -1.06
CA ILE A 100 4.24 3.53 -1.62
C ILE A 100 5.24 2.81 -2.53
N LEU A 101 5.86 3.52 -3.47
CA LEU A 101 6.87 2.97 -4.38
C LEU A 101 8.05 2.37 -3.60
N PHE A 102 8.51 3.06 -2.55
CA PHE A 102 9.55 2.54 -1.67
C PHE A 102 9.14 1.24 -0.97
N ILE A 103 7.92 1.16 -0.44
CA ILE A 103 7.41 -0.04 0.26
C ILE A 103 7.36 -1.23 -0.70
N LEU A 104 6.84 -1.03 -1.92
CA LEU A 104 6.79 -2.06 -2.96
C LEU A 104 8.20 -2.55 -3.35
N ASP A 105 9.12 -1.64 -3.67
CA ASP A 105 10.51 -2.00 -4.02
C ASP A 105 11.25 -2.69 -2.86
N TYR A 106 11.05 -2.22 -1.62
CA TYR A 106 11.61 -2.86 -0.44
C TYR A 106 11.09 -4.29 -0.27
N ALA A 107 9.77 -4.47 -0.46
CA ALA A 107 9.12 -5.74 -0.31
C ALA A 107 9.61 -6.76 -1.35
N ILE A 108 9.76 -6.36 -2.61
CA ILE A 108 10.37 -7.17 -3.68
C ILE A 108 11.79 -7.60 -3.28
N LYS A 109 12.64 -6.64 -2.89
CA LYS A 109 14.05 -6.91 -2.52
C LYS A 109 14.20 -7.85 -1.32
N ASN A 110 13.26 -7.80 -0.39
CA ASN A 110 13.33 -8.55 0.86
C ASN A 110 12.37 -9.75 0.90
N LYS A 111 11.71 -10.06 -0.21
CA LYS A 111 10.74 -11.15 -0.35
C LYS A 111 9.62 -11.06 0.70
N LYS A 112 9.00 -9.90 0.81
CA LYS A 112 7.88 -9.63 1.72
C LYS A 112 6.62 -9.34 0.92
N SER A 113 5.47 -9.75 1.42
CA SER A 113 4.20 -9.30 0.88
C SER A 113 3.91 -7.89 1.37
N VAL A 114 3.16 -7.13 0.56
CA VAL A 114 2.68 -5.79 0.89
C VAL A 114 1.19 -5.86 1.19
N VAL A 115 0.77 -5.19 2.25
CA VAL A 115 -0.62 -5.07 2.69
C VAL A 115 -1.12 -3.66 2.45
N PHE A 116 -2.25 -3.54 1.74
CA PHE A 116 -3.02 -2.30 1.67
C PHE A 116 -4.31 -2.49 2.48
N TYR A 117 -4.46 -1.73 3.57
CA TYR A 117 -5.66 -1.71 4.41
C TYR A 117 -6.33 -0.33 4.26
N LEU A 118 -7.25 -0.18 3.30
CA LEU A 118 -7.85 1.10 2.89
C LEU A 118 -9.33 1.23 3.28
#